data_AF-A0ABD3EQ03-F1
#
_entry.id   AF-A0ABD3EQ03-F1
#
_cell.length_a   1.000
_cell.length_b   1.000
_cell.length_c   1.000
_cell.angle_alpha   90.00
_cell.angle_beta   90.00
_cell.angle_gamma   90.00
#
_symmetry.space_group_name_H-M   'P 1'
#
loop_
_entity.id
_entity.type
_entity.pdbx_description
1 polymer ?
#
loop_
_entity_poly.entity_id
_entity_poly.type
_entity_poly.pdbx_seq_one_letter_code
_entity_poly.pdbx_strand_id
1 'polypeptide(L)'
;MKATSALTCTRKPPRTFADIFNKIYTSDAQLPKRILFLSAHWEAHSNGIEISKSAAPEMFYDYSGFPAVSYELVYGAKGDPTFATRVNDLLS
;
A
#
# COMPACT_ATOMS: atom_id res chain seq x y z
N MET A 1 -1.61 39.79 -26.29
CA MET A 1 -1.20 38.51 -26.93
C MET A 1 0.07 38.02 -26.26
N LYS A 2 0.00 37.02 -25.37
CA LYS A 2 1.18 36.28 -24.90
C LYS A 2 0.90 34.79 -25.12
N ALA A 3 1.78 34.17 -25.89
CA ALA A 3 1.65 32.79 -26.33
C ALA A 3 1.85 31.82 -25.15
N THR A 4 0.82 31.02 -24.89
CA THR A 4 0.91 29.84 -24.03
C THR A 4 1.54 28.72 -24.84
N SER A 5 2.86 28.54 -24.74
CA SER A 5 3.54 27.38 -25.33
C SER A 5 3.30 26.18 -24.43
N ALA A 6 2.32 25.35 -24.79
CA ALA A 6 2.13 24.05 -24.16
C ALA A 6 3.34 23.16 -24.47
N LEU A 7 4.16 22.90 -23.45
CA LEU A 7 5.17 21.83 -23.49
C LEU A 7 4.44 20.49 -23.56
N THR A 8 4.20 19.97 -24.76
CA THR A 8 3.82 18.56 -24.93
C THR A 8 5.00 17.69 -24.53
N CYS A 9 4.97 17.20 -23.30
CA CYS A 9 5.89 16.19 -22.80
C CYS A 9 5.64 14.88 -23.55
N THR A 10 6.51 14.53 -24.49
CA THR A 10 6.44 13.29 -25.30
C THR A 10 6.95 12.05 -24.57
N ARG A 11 7.04 12.08 -23.23
CA ARG A 11 7.53 10.93 -22.45
C ARG A 11 6.48 9.82 -22.47
N LYS A 12 6.93 8.60 -22.78
CA LYS A 12 6.14 7.38 -22.60
C LYS A 12 5.54 7.41 -21.20
N PRO A 13 4.23 7.18 -21.03
CA PRO A 13 3.60 7.25 -19.72
C PRO A 13 4.31 6.30 -18.76
N PRO A 14 4.49 6.71 -17.50
CA PRO A 14 5.10 5.85 -16.49
C PRO A 14 4.28 4.56 -16.40
N ARG A 15 4.97 3.42 -16.26
CA ARG A 15 4.27 2.17 -15.97
C ARG A 15 3.55 2.35 -14.64
N THR A 16 2.26 2.07 -14.64
CA THR A 16 1.45 2.14 -13.44
C THR A 16 1.59 0.83 -12.66
N PHE A 17 1.28 0.87 -11.36
CA PHE A 17 1.18 -0.35 -10.57
C PHE A 17 0.13 -1.31 -11.16
N ALA A 18 -0.96 -0.77 -11.72
CA ALA A 18 -2.00 -1.56 -12.39
C ALA A 18 -1.46 -2.36 -13.59
N ASP A 19 -0.57 -1.76 -14.40
CA ASP A 19 0.04 -2.45 -15.54
C ASP A 19 0.91 -3.64 -15.11
N ILE A 20 1.55 -3.54 -13.94
CA ILE A 20 2.36 -4.61 -13.37
C ILE A 20 1.46 -5.68 -12.76
N PHE A 21 0.43 -5.26 -12.03
CA PHE A 21 -0.50 -6.17 -11.35
C PHE A 21 -1.15 -7.16 -12.31
N ASN A 22 -1.65 -6.68 -13.46
CA ASN A 22 -2.28 -7.54 -14.48
C ASN A 22 -1.30 -8.48 -15.19
N LYS A 23 0.01 -8.19 -15.13
CA LYS A 23 1.04 -9.10 -15.66
C LYS A 23 1.40 -10.20 -14.68
N ILE A 24 1.27 -9.94 -13.38
CA ILE A 24 1.54 -10.91 -12.32
C ILE A 24 0.33 -11.83 -12.13
N TYR A 25 -0.88 -11.27 -12.13
CA TYR A 25 -2.13 -11.98 -11.92
C TYR A 25 -3.00 -11.87 -13.17
N THR A 26 -2.96 -12.89 -14.01
CA THR A 26 -3.66 -12.91 -15.31
C THR A 26 -5.13 -13.33 -15.21
N SER A 27 -5.54 -13.85 -14.04
CA SER A 27 -6.93 -14.23 -13.74
C SER A 27 -7.20 -14.16 -12.24
N ASP A 28 -8.47 -14.06 -11.86
CA ASP A 28 -8.90 -13.98 -10.46
C ASP A 28 -8.48 -15.19 -9.62
N ALA A 29 -8.36 -16.37 -10.25
CA ALA A 29 -7.91 -17.59 -9.59
C ALA A 29 -6.46 -17.49 -9.07
N GLN A 30 -5.66 -16.58 -9.62
CA GLN A 30 -4.26 -16.34 -9.22
C GLN A 30 -4.14 -15.24 -8.15
N LEU A 31 -5.22 -14.50 -7.84
CA LEU A 31 -5.14 -13.42 -6.88
C LEU A 31 -4.77 -13.94 -5.48
N PRO A 32 -3.85 -13.27 -4.79
CA PRO A 32 -3.47 -13.67 -3.45
C PRO A 32 -4.67 -13.49 -2.52
N LYS A 33 -4.91 -14.49 -1.67
CA LYS A 33 -5.95 -14.39 -0.62
C LYS A 33 -5.57 -13.38 0.46
N ARG A 34 -4.28 -13.09 0.62
CA ARG A 34 -3.69 -12.26 1.66
C ARG A 34 -2.41 -11.60 1.17
N ILE A 35 -2.15 -10.39 1.63
CA ILE A 35 -0.88 -9.69 1.41
C ILE A 35 -0.21 -9.54 2.78
N LEU A 36 0.99 -10.12 2.93
CA LEU A 36 1.86 -9.84 4.07
C LEU A 36 2.77 -8.68 3.67
N PHE A 37 2.60 -7.54 4.33
CA PHE A 37 3.35 -6.33 4.06
C PHE A 37 4.35 -6.06 5.18
N LEU A 38 5.61 -5.82 4.80
CA LEU A 38 6.69 -5.46 5.73
C LEU A 38 7.08 -4.01 5.44
N SER A 39 7.00 -3.16 6.46
CA SER A 39 7.34 -1.74 6.35
C SER A 39 8.64 -1.46 7.09
N ALA A 40 9.57 -0.76 6.44
CA ALA A 40 10.78 -0.26 7.10
C ALA A 40 10.52 0.97 7.98
N HIS A 41 9.40 1.66 7.79
CA HIS A 41 9.03 2.85 8.56
C HIS A 41 8.11 2.55 9.74
N TRP A 42 7.69 1.29 9.91
CA TRP A 42 6.99 0.92 11.13
C TRP A 42 8.02 0.59 12.21
N GLU A 43 8.28 1.57 13.07
CA GLU A 43 9.14 1.39 14.24
C GLU A 43 8.42 0.55 15.29
N ALA A 44 8.98 -0.61 15.61
CA ALA A 44 8.54 -1.47 16.70
C ALA A 44 9.08 -0.93 18.03
N HIS A 45 8.28 -1.04 19.10
CA HIS A 45 8.70 -0.67 20.45
C HIS A 45 9.42 -1.82 21.17
N SER A 46 9.28 -3.05 20.67
CA SER A 46 9.92 -4.25 21.19
C SER A 46 11.24 -4.56 20.47
N ASN A 47 12.08 -5.41 21.10
CA ASN A 47 13.36 -5.87 20.54
C ASN A 47 13.19 -6.94 19.44
N GLY A 48 12.06 -6.97 18.72
CA GLY A 48 11.69 -8.03 17.78
C GLY A 48 10.71 -7.55 16.70
N ILE A 49 10.11 -8.51 15.99
CA ILE A 49 9.11 -8.23 14.96
C ILE A 49 7.76 -7.99 15.62
N GLU A 50 7.11 -6.87 15.31
CA GLU A 50 5.72 -6.61 15.67
C GLU A 50 4.79 -6.86 14.48
N ILE A 51 3.66 -7.49 14.74
CA ILE A 51 2.68 -7.87 13.71
C ILE A 51 1.33 -7.28 14.08
N SER A 52 0.74 -6.51 13.16
CA SER A 52 -0.63 -6.00 13.32
C SER A 52 -1.62 -7.16 13.24
N LYS A 53 -2.48 -7.29 14.26
CA LYS A 53 -3.58 -8.27 14.30
C LYS A 53 -4.97 -7.61 14.28
N SER A 54 -5.08 -6.32 13.99
CA SER A 54 -6.39 -5.66 13.93
C SER A 54 -7.20 -6.21 12.76
N ALA A 55 -8.48 -6.54 12.99
CA ALA A 55 -9.40 -6.97 11.93
C ALA A 55 -9.81 -5.81 11.02
N ALA A 56 -9.82 -4.59 11.55
CA ALA A 56 -10.11 -3.35 10.84
C ALA A 56 -9.06 -2.32 11.28
N PRO A 57 -7.82 -2.38 10.75
CA PRO A 57 -6.79 -1.42 11.10
C PRO A 57 -7.21 -0.02 10.68
N GLU A 58 -6.91 0.95 11.54
CA GLU A 58 -7.01 2.37 11.19
C GLU A 58 -5.95 2.70 10.13
N MET A 59 -6.26 3.69 9.30
CA MET A 59 -5.34 4.19 8.30
C MET A 59 -4.62 5.42 8.87
N PHE A 60 -3.29 5.39 8.83
CA PHE A 60 -2.44 6.48 9.27
C PHE A 60 -1.78 7.17 8.07
N TYR A 61 -1.66 8.49 8.13
CA TYR A 61 -0.92 9.28 7.16
C TYR A 61 0.45 9.62 7.71
N ASP A 62 1.45 8.82 7.32
CA ASP A 62 2.86 9.04 7.70
C ASP A 62 3.55 10.02 6.74
N TYR A 63 2.87 11.12 6.42
CA TYR A 63 3.40 12.21 5.60
C TYR A 63 2.65 13.52 5.86
N SER A 64 3.29 14.65 5.56
CA SER A 64 2.73 15.98 5.75
C SER A 64 3.12 16.95 4.63
N GLY A 65 2.43 18.09 4.54
CA GLY A 65 2.71 19.16 3.56
C GLY A 65 2.06 19.00 2.17
N PHE A 66 1.32 17.91 1.96
CA PHE A 66 0.57 17.68 0.72
C PHE A 66 -0.79 18.41 0.71
N PRO A 67 -1.45 18.57 -0.47
CA PRO A 67 -2.78 19.16 -0.56
C PRO A 67 -3.85 18.40 0.24
N ALA A 68 -4.86 19.09 0.78
CA ALA A 68 -5.89 18.50 1.65
C ALA A 68 -6.54 17.22 1.08
N VAL A 69 -6.78 17.18 -0.23
CA VAL A 69 -7.36 16.03 -0.94
C VAL A 69 -6.57 14.73 -0.76
N SER A 70 -5.25 14.77 -0.49
CA SER A 70 -4.48 13.54 -0.22
C SER A 70 -4.88 12.86 1.09
N TYR A 71 -5.43 13.61 2.04
CA TYR A 71 -5.87 13.12 3.34
C TYR A 71 -7.37 12.81 3.38
N GLU A 72 -8.10 12.98 2.28
CA GLU A 72 -9.52 12.63 2.17
C GLU A 72 -9.72 11.15 1.78
N LEU A 73 -8.72 10.54 1.12
CA LEU A 73 -8.80 9.16 0.69
C LEU A 73 -8.63 8.21 1.87
N VAL A 74 -9.73 7.56 2.27
CA VAL A 74 -9.71 6.51 3.30
C VAL A 74 -9.76 5.12 2.69
N TYR A 75 -8.73 4.31 2.95
CA TYR A 75 -8.69 2.89 2.57
C TYR A 75 -9.06 2.00 3.76
N GLY A 76 -10.27 1.44 3.75
CA GLY A 76 -10.76 0.50 4.75
C GLY A 76 -10.15 -0.90 4.61
N ALA A 77 -8.86 -1.02 4.94
CA ALA A 77 -8.14 -2.29 4.86
C ALA A 77 -8.82 -3.37 5.72
N LYS A 78 -8.94 -4.58 5.18
CA LYS A 78 -9.42 -5.75 5.92
C LYS A 78 -8.22 -6.49 6.50
N GLY A 79 -8.15 -6.58 7.83
CA GLY A 79 -7.15 -7.40 8.50
C GLY A 79 -7.58 -8.86 8.63
N ASP A 80 -6.61 -9.74 8.90
CA ASP A 80 -6.84 -11.16 9.19
C ASP A 80 -6.11 -11.54 10.50
N PRO A 81 -6.77 -11.38 11.67
CA PRO A 81 -6.15 -11.64 12.96
C PRO A 81 -5.67 -13.08 13.10
N THR A 82 -6.40 -14.05 12.55
CA THR A 82 -6.04 -15.47 12.61
C THR A 82 -4.76 -15.74 11.83
N PHE A 83 -4.64 -15.16 10.63
CA PHE A 83 -3.40 -15.26 9.86
C PHE A 83 -2.24 -14.55 10.55
N ALA A 84 -2.46 -13.36 11.12
CA ALA A 84 -1.43 -12.63 11.86
C ALA A 84 -0.89 -13.46 13.04
N THR A 85 -1.76 -14.10 13.83
CA THR A 85 -1.35 -15.02 14.90
C THR A 85 -0.52 -16.17 14.35
N ARG A 86 -0.97 -16.82 13.27
CA ARG A 86 -0.19 -17.92 12.65
C ARG A 86 1.20 -17.47 12.20
N VAL A 87 1.34 -16.27 11.63
CA VAL A 87 2.64 -15.75 11.21
C VAL A 87 3.53 -15.52 12.43
N ASN A 88 2.99 -14.95 13.51
CA ASN A 88 3.73 -14.77 14.76
C ASN A 88 4.23 -16.11 15.32
N ASP A 89 3.37 -17.13 15.33
CA ASP A 89 3.73 -18.47 15.84
C ASP A 89 4.84 -19.14 15.01
N LEU A 90 4.96 -18.82 13.72
CA LEU A 90 6.00 -19.36 12.83
C LEU A 90 7.33 -18.61 12.94
N LEU A 91 7.32 -17.39 13.48
CA LEU A 91 8.50 -16.53 13.62
C LEU A 91 9.04 -16.46 15.05
N SER A 92 8.34 -17.08 16.02
CA SER A 92 8.73 -17.18 17.43
C SER A 92 9.55 -18.43 17.69
#